data_AF-A0A937BIZ6-F1
#
_entry.id   AF-A0A937BIZ6-F1
#
_cell.length_a   1.000
_cell.length_b   1.000
_cell.length_c   1.000
_cell.angle_alpha   90.00
_cell.angle_beta   90.00
_cell.angle_gamma   90.00
#
_symmetry.space_group_name_H-M   'P 1'
#
loop_
_entity.id
_entity.type
_entity.pdbx_description
1 polymer ?
#
loop_
_entity_poly.entity_id
_entity_poly.type
_entity_poly.pdbx_seq_one_letter_code
_entity_poly.pdbx_strand_id
1 'polypeptide(L)'
;MNNEDQVIPQDDKIFIEEQAPVELGAEVEAEIHEDDPRAAIYAKRDEQIRAQAGEEKVEAEIKEHKPEPEPDEVTVIVNGKERKVHKTKIDDAGGIAAYQKNAAASEMLNQASAELRQVKEQERRLAEREAQLQQRELEIQSQQRGTDLPATADDIKVLAGKYHEAMTQHLIGEGDIETANELLIRLQAAQKATVNPDEIANKAVYMARRELEAESNAAKKARFDAECAEGEMRFKEQFPDLAEDPLLFKIVNDRTGEIYQANPNKNPVAIIEEAAKEIRNLFSKRNTATSTDSKLAAKRSQDTVKGGSVRMANRPAPAPQTKSNYVQELRIARGLE
;
A
#
# COMPACT_ATOMS: atom_id res chain seq x y z
N MET A 1 23.33 -64.85 -4.34
CA MET A 1 22.37 -65.44 -3.38
C MET A 1 22.43 -64.58 -2.13
N ASN A 2 21.48 -63.74 -1.71
CA ASN A 2 20.10 -63.38 -2.08
C ASN A 2 19.98 -61.88 -1.70
N ASN A 3 19.58 -60.95 -2.58
CA ASN A 3 18.22 -60.53 -2.93
C ASN A 3 17.25 -60.39 -1.75
N GLU A 4 16.90 -59.14 -1.42
CA GLU A 4 15.54 -58.70 -1.06
C GLU A 4 15.46 -57.15 -1.12
N ASP A 5 15.00 -56.70 -2.30
CA ASP A 5 13.96 -55.70 -2.56
C ASP A 5 13.91 -54.35 -1.80
N GLN A 6 14.43 -53.32 -2.47
CA GLN A 6 13.98 -51.94 -2.29
C GLN A 6 12.71 -51.69 -3.12
N VAL A 7 11.62 -51.37 -2.43
CA VAL A 7 10.35 -50.93 -3.03
C VAL A 7 10.38 -49.40 -3.19
N ILE A 8 10.26 -48.98 -4.44
CA ILE A 8 10.05 -47.60 -4.92
C ILE A 8 8.62 -47.16 -4.57
N PRO A 9 8.37 -45.89 -4.20
CA PRO A 9 7.14 -45.22 -4.57
C PRO A 9 7.38 -44.13 -5.61
N GLN A 10 6.50 -44.18 -6.61
CA GLN A 10 6.44 -43.41 -7.84
C GLN A 10 5.82 -42.02 -7.63
N ASP A 11 6.19 -41.11 -8.54
CA ASP A 11 5.32 -40.12 -9.21
C ASP A 11 4.29 -39.33 -8.39
N ASP A 12 4.69 -38.19 -7.84
CA ASP A 12 3.76 -37.09 -7.57
C ASP A 12 3.58 -36.24 -8.83
N LYS A 13 2.53 -36.58 -9.56
CA LYS A 13 1.94 -35.80 -10.64
C LYS A 13 1.35 -34.50 -10.07
N ILE A 14 1.84 -33.39 -10.60
CA ILE A 14 1.27 -32.05 -10.45
C ILE A 14 -0.15 -32.07 -11.05
N PHE A 15 -1.17 -32.04 -10.18
CA PHE A 15 -2.56 -31.82 -10.56
C PHE A 15 -2.88 -30.33 -10.39
N ILE A 16 -3.05 -29.65 -11.52
CA ILE A 16 -3.64 -28.31 -11.59
C ILE A 16 -5.15 -28.55 -11.70
N GLU A 17 -5.91 -28.18 -10.67
CA GLU A 17 -7.37 -28.15 -10.75
C GLU A 17 -7.85 -26.71 -10.56
N GLU A 18 -8.26 -26.14 -11.68
CA GLU A 18 -8.95 -24.88 -11.84
C GLU A 18 -10.43 -25.10 -11.49
N GLN A 19 -10.93 -24.53 -10.39
CA GLN A 19 -12.37 -24.26 -10.22
C GLN A 19 -12.60 -22.93 -9.52
N ALA A 20 -13.43 -22.11 -10.15
CA ALA A 20 -13.95 -20.83 -9.66
C ALA A 20 -15.22 -21.04 -8.78
N PRO A 21 -15.90 -19.96 -8.35
CA PRO A 21 -16.07 -19.56 -6.95
C PRO A 21 -17.38 -20.07 -6.30
N VAL A 22 -17.39 -20.23 -4.98
CA VAL A 22 -18.61 -20.48 -4.19
C VAL A 22 -18.89 -19.28 -3.28
N GLU A 23 -20.02 -18.64 -3.52
CA GLU A 23 -20.65 -17.63 -2.68
C GLU A 23 -21.35 -18.25 -1.45
N LEU A 24 -21.51 -17.41 -0.43
CA LEU A 24 -22.64 -17.34 0.52
C LEU A 24 -22.82 -18.44 1.58
N GLY A 25 -22.47 -18.06 2.83
CA GLY A 25 -23.33 -18.16 4.01
C GLY A 25 -23.68 -19.53 4.57
N ALA A 26 -23.02 -19.93 5.66
CA ALA A 26 -23.59 -20.85 6.65
C ALA A 26 -22.93 -20.64 8.02
N GLU A 27 -23.77 -20.47 9.03
CA GLU A 27 -23.44 -20.36 10.45
C GLU A 27 -22.79 -21.67 10.94
N VAL A 28 -21.69 -21.57 11.70
CA VAL A 28 -21.09 -22.71 12.38
C VAL A 28 -21.54 -22.67 13.83
N GLU A 29 -22.59 -23.43 14.13
CA GLU A 29 -22.92 -23.85 15.49
C GLU A 29 -21.85 -24.85 15.95
N ALA A 30 -21.13 -24.54 17.02
CA ALA A 30 -20.17 -25.44 17.64
C ALA A 30 -20.89 -26.30 18.69
N GLU A 31 -21.11 -27.57 18.37
CA GLU A 31 -21.43 -28.61 19.35
C GLU A 31 -20.23 -28.84 20.28
N ILE A 32 -20.43 -28.61 21.59
CA ILE A 32 -19.42 -28.84 22.63
C ILE A 32 -19.67 -30.24 23.22
N HIS A 33 -18.74 -31.16 23.01
CA HIS A 33 -18.71 -32.47 23.66
C HIS A 33 -18.39 -32.32 25.17
N GLU A 34 -19.25 -32.84 26.04
CA GLU A 34 -19.25 -32.65 27.51
C GLU A 34 -18.15 -33.39 28.31
N ASP A 35 -17.22 -34.10 27.68
CA ASP A 35 -16.23 -34.94 28.40
C ASP A 35 -14.77 -34.47 28.26
N ASP A 36 -14.52 -33.17 28.04
CA ASP A 36 -13.15 -32.63 28.05
C ASP A 36 -12.73 -32.25 29.50
N PRO A 37 -11.70 -32.88 30.10
CA PRO A 37 -11.23 -32.56 31.46
C PRO A 37 -10.81 -31.10 31.64
N ARG A 38 -10.62 -30.35 30.55
CA ARG A 38 -10.43 -28.89 30.59
C ARG A 38 -11.69 -28.13 31.01
N ALA A 39 -12.89 -28.58 30.65
CA ALA A 39 -14.14 -27.92 31.04
C ALA A 39 -14.32 -27.88 32.56
N ALA A 40 -13.92 -28.94 33.26
CA ALA A 40 -13.93 -28.99 34.72
C ALA A 40 -12.92 -28.00 35.37
N ILE A 41 -11.80 -27.70 34.70
CA ILE A 41 -10.83 -26.70 35.17
C ILE A 41 -11.39 -25.29 35.00
N TYR A 42 -12.09 -25.02 33.89
CA TYR A 42 -12.75 -23.73 33.66
C TYR A 42 -13.94 -23.51 34.61
N ALA A 43 -14.76 -24.53 34.86
CA ALA A 43 -15.86 -24.44 35.82
C ALA A 43 -15.40 -24.12 37.26
N LYS A 44 -14.31 -24.77 37.72
CA LYS A 44 -13.72 -24.46 39.04
C LYS A 44 -13.15 -23.05 39.13
N ARG A 45 -12.64 -22.52 38.02
CA ARG A 45 -12.10 -21.15 37.95
C ARG A 45 -13.23 -20.12 37.97
N ASP A 46 -14.32 -20.39 37.27
CA ASP A 46 -15.50 -19.50 37.26
C ASP A 46 -16.24 -19.50 38.60
N GLU A 47 -16.28 -20.63 39.32
CA GLU A 47 -16.76 -20.68 40.70
C GLU A 47 -15.86 -19.89 41.67
N GLN A 48 -14.54 -19.94 41.52
CA GLN A 48 -13.63 -19.10 42.32
C GLN A 48 -13.79 -17.61 42.02
N ILE A 49 -14.00 -17.24 40.76
CA ILE A 49 -14.26 -15.85 40.36
C ILE A 49 -15.61 -15.38 40.90
N ARG A 50 -16.65 -16.22 40.89
CA ARG A 50 -17.94 -15.91 41.50
C ARG A 50 -17.90 -15.85 43.03
N ALA A 51 -17.10 -16.69 43.68
CA ALA A 51 -16.90 -16.64 45.12
C ALA A 51 -16.16 -15.36 45.54
N GLN A 52 -15.11 -14.96 44.81
CA GLN A 52 -14.42 -13.68 45.03
C GLN A 52 -15.33 -12.48 44.76
N ALA A 53 -16.12 -12.51 43.68
CA ALA A 53 -17.07 -11.44 43.36
C ALA A 53 -18.30 -11.41 44.28
N GLY A 54 -18.60 -12.53 44.95
CA GLY A 54 -19.67 -12.65 45.94
C GLY A 54 -19.24 -12.17 47.33
N GLU A 55 -18.00 -12.46 47.74
CA GLU A 55 -17.41 -11.97 48.98
C GLU A 55 -17.11 -10.46 48.91
N GLU A 56 -16.76 -9.92 47.74
CA GLU A 56 -16.55 -8.48 47.54
C GLU A 56 -17.87 -7.66 47.56
N LYS A 57 -19.04 -8.31 47.51
CA LYS A 57 -20.36 -7.65 47.50
C LYS A 57 -21.11 -7.63 48.83
N VAL A 58 -20.60 -8.29 49.88
CA VAL A 58 -21.28 -8.32 51.21
C VAL A 58 -20.61 -7.38 52.24
N GLU A 59 -19.41 -6.84 51.97
CA GLU A 59 -18.78 -5.80 52.82
C GLU A 59 -19.03 -4.35 52.35
N ALA A 60 -19.89 -4.14 51.34
CA ALA A 60 -20.26 -2.80 50.87
C ALA A 60 -21.62 -2.31 51.40
N GLU A 61 -22.01 -2.73 52.61
CA GLU A 61 -23.21 -2.21 53.29
C GLU A 61 -22.82 -1.20 54.40
N ILE A 62 -22.98 0.09 54.05
CA ILE A 62 -23.13 1.26 54.92
C ILE A 62 -21.93 1.62 55.83
N LYS A 63 -21.00 2.40 55.26
CA LYS A 63 -20.31 3.46 56.00
C LYS A 63 -20.72 4.81 55.41
N GLU A 64 -21.23 5.66 56.29
CA GLU A 64 -21.57 7.06 56.07
C GLU A 64 -20.58 7.77 55.16
N HIS A 65 -21.16 8.50 54.21
CA HIS A 65 -20.55 9.45 53.32
C HIS A 65 -19.75 10.50 54.12
N LYS A 66 -18.44 10.33 54.19
CA LYS A 66 -17.48 11.43 54.42
C LYS A 66 -16.77 11.62 53.08
N PRO A 67 -16.83 12.80 52.45
CA PRO A 67 -16.14 13.01 51.17
C PRO A 67 -14.63 12.87 51.40
N GLU A 68 -14.03 11.81 50.86
CA GLU A 68 -12.58 11.75 50.67
C GLU A 68 -12.20 12.81 49.62
N PRO A 69 -11.19 13.65 49.89
CA PRO A 69 -10.78 14.68 48.94
C PRO A 69 -10.20 14.01 47.69
N GLU A 70 -10.64 14.46 46.51
CA GLU A 70 -10.02 14.10 45.23
C GLU A 70 -8.49 14.26 45.34
N PRO A 71 -7.69 13.27 44.91
CA PRO A 71 -6.25 13.35 45.05
C PRO A 71 -5.73 14.51 44.20
N ASP A 72 -5.25 15.57 44.84
CA ASP A 72 -4.61 16.71 44.18
C ASP A 72 -3.65 16.22 43.07
N GLU A 73 -3.98 16.46 41.81
CA GLU A 73 -3.09 16.18 40.68
C GLU A 73 -2.21 17.41 40.44
N VAL A 74 -0.90 17.20 40.43
CA VAL A 74 0.07 18.27 40.15
C VAL A 74 0.70 17.99 38.79
N THR A 75 0.76 19.00 37.94
CA THR A 75 1.45 18.94 36.66
C THR A 75 2.96 18.99 36.87
N VAL A 76 3.64 17.99 36.33
CA VAL A 76 5.08 17.81 36.47
C VAL A 76 5.71 17.72 35.09
N ILE A 77 6.84 18.41 34.87
CA ILE A 77 7.56 18.38 33.60
C ILE A 77 8.67 17.33 33.69
N VAL A 78 8.56 16.27 32.90
CA VAL A 78 9.59 15.22 32.78
C VAL A 78 10.10 15.24 31.34
N ASN A 79 11.39 15.52 31.15
CA ASN A 79 12.02 15.59 29.82
C ASN A 79 11.27 16.47 28.79
N GLY A 80 10.75 17.61 29.24
CA GLY A 80 10.02 18.57 28.39
C GLY A 80 8.57 18.21 28.09
N LYS A 81 8.04 17.11 28.64
CA LYS A 81 6.62 16.73 28.52
C LYS A 81 5.90 16.91 29.86
N GLU A 82 4.73 17.56 29.81
CA GLU A 82 3.86 17.71 30.97
C GLU A 82 3.11 16.40 31.26
N ARG A 83 3.19 15.92 32.51
CA ARG A 83 2.42 14.79 33.01
C ARG A 83 1.69 15.16 34.28
N LYS A 84 0.43 14.76 34.38
CA LYS A 84 -0.35 14.86 35.61
C LYS A 84 0.01 13.69 36.51
N VAL A 85 0.50 13.99 37.71
CA VAL A 85 0.90 12.98 38.70
C VAL A 85 0.26 13.33 40.02
N HIS A 86 -0.26 12.32 40.73
CA HIS A 86 -0.82 12.51 42.07
C HIS A 86 0.21 13.09 43.04
N LYS A 87 -0.22 14.08 43.83
CA LYS A 87 0.60 14.79 44.83
C LYS A 87 1.25 13.85 45.86
N THR A 88 0.58 12.74 46.20
CA THR A 88 1.14 11.70 47.08
C THR A 88 2.47 11.15 46.55
N LYS A 89 2.54 10.77 45.26
CA LYS A 89 3.76 10.25 44.62
C LYS A 89 4.88 11.29 44.55
N ILE A 90 4.52 12.56 44.52
CA ILE A 90 5.48 13.67 44.49
C ILE A 90 6.05 13.92 45.89
N ASP A 91 5.19 13.90 46.90
CA ASP A 91 5.58 14.09 48.30
C ASP A 91 6.42 12.91 48.80
N ASP A 92 6.06 11.68 48.45
CA ASP A 92 6.84 10.45 48.73
C ASP A 92 8.24 10.49 48.10
N ALA A 93 8.37 11.13 46.94
CA ALA A 93 9.65 11.32 46.25
C ALA A 93 10.49 12.49 46.80
N GLY A 94 10.01 13.20 47.83
CA GLY A 94 10.69 14.35 48.42
C GLY A 94 10.46 15.67 47.69
N GLY A 95 9.34 15.78 46.97
CA GLY A 95 8.88 17.00 46.28
C GLY A 95 9.02 16.97 44.75
N ILE A 96 8.43 17.96 44.09
CA ILE A 96 8.29 18.05 42.63
C ILE A 96 9.64 17.93 41.91
N ALA A 97 10.67 18.63 42.40
CA ALA A 97 11.99 18.64 41.77
C ALA A 97 12.72 17.27 41.87
N ALA A 98 12.58 16.56 42.98
CA ALA A 98 13.18 15.24 43.17
C ALA A 98 12.47 14.19 42.31
N TYR A 99 11.13 14.24 42.27
CA TYR A 99 10.32 13.40 41.39
C TYR A 99 10.66 13.63 39.91
N GLN A 100 10.75 14.89 39.46
CA GLN A 100 11.12 15.22 38.07
C GLN A 100 12.47 14.64 37.68
N LYS A 101 13.48 14.78 38.54
CA LYS A 101 14.83 14.24 38.29
C LYS A 101 14.83 12.72 38.22
N ASN A 102 14.16 12.04 39.15
CA ASN A 102 14.09 10.59 39.18
C ASN A 102 13.29 10.02 38.00
N ALA A 103 12.18 10.65 37.66
CA ALA A 103 11.36 10.29 36.51
C ALA A 103 12.11 10.52 35.19
N ALA A 104 12.81 11.64 35.06
CA ALA A 104 13.63 11.95 33.88
C ALA A 104 14.77 10.95 33.72
N ALA A 105 15.50 10.65 34.80
CA ALA A 105 16.59 9.68 34.79
C ALA A 105 16.08 8.26 34.46
N SER A 106 14.94 7.85 35.02
CA SER A 106 14.34 6.55 34.72
C SER A 106 13.88 6.45 33.26
N GLU A 107 13.30 7.52 32.72
CA GLU A 107 12.89 7.57 31.32
C GLU A 107 14.09 7.56 30.37
N MET A 108 15.17 8.29 30.68
CA MET A 108 16.43 8.22 29.92
C MET A 108 17.05 6.83 29.97
N LEU A 109 17.05 6.16 31.12
CA LEU A 109 17.54 4.78 31.24
C LEU A 109 16.69 3.81 30.44
N ASN A 110 15.37 3.99 30.44
CA ASN A 110 14.45 3.17 29.65
C ASN A 110 14.66 3.40 28.14
N GLN A 111 14.86 4.65 27.71
CA GLN A 111 15.18 4.98 26.31
C GLN A 111 16.51 4.37 25.89
N ALA A 112 17.58 4.57 26.67
CA ALA A 112 18.90 3.97 26.41
C ALA A 112 18.83 2.43 26.37
N SER A 113 18.03 1.83 27.26
CA SER A 113 17.81 0.37 27.26
C SER A 113 17.06 -0.10 26.03
N ALA A 114 16.09 0.67 25.53
CA ALA A 114 15.36 0.36 24.31
C ALA A 114 16.27 0.49 23.07
N GLU A 115 17.07 1.53 22.99
CA GLU A 115 18.06 1.72 21.92
C GLU A 115 19.09 0.58 21.91
N LEU A 116 19.62 0.20 23.08
CA LEU A 116 20.55 -0.93 23.18
C LEU A 116 19.93 -2.24 22.67
N ARG A 117 18.64 -2.48 22.94
CA ARG A 117 17.93 -3.65 22.40
C ARG A 117 17.82 -3.59 20.88
N GLN A 118 17.51 -2.43 20.31
CA GLN A 118 17.45 -2.24 18.86
C GLN A 118 18.82 -2.47 18.21
N VAL A 119 19.89 -1.94 18.79
CA VAL A 119 21.26 -2.13 18.29
C VAL A 119 21.62 -3.61 18.32
N LYS A 120 21.38 -4.32 19.43
CA LYS A 120 21.64 -5.77 19.54
C LYS A 120 20.84 -6.59 18.53
N GLU A 121 19.60 -6.20 18.26
CA GLU A 121 18.79 -6.88 17.24
C GLU A 121 19.33 -6.64 15.82
N GLN A 122 19.77 -5.41 15.53
CA GLN A 122 20.43 -5.09 14.25
C GLN A 122 21.74 -5.87 14.08
N GLU A 123 22.59 -5.91 15.13
CA GLU A 123 23.83 -6.69 15.14
C GLU A 123 23.55 -8.18 14.89
N ARG A 124 22.52 -8.74 15.54
CA ARG A 124 22.12 -10.13 15.31
C ARG A 124 21.69 -10.38 13.85
N ARG A 125 20.88 -9.49 13.27
CA ARG A 125 20.45 -9.61 11.87
C ARG A 125 21.63 -9.51 10.90
N LEU A 126 22.61 -8.65 11.18
CA LEU A 126 23.84 -8.54 10.38
C LEU A 126 24.68 -9.81 10.49
N ALA A 127 24.89 -10.34 11.69
CA ALA A 127 25.62 -11.58 11.90
C ALA A 127 24.95 -12.79 11.21
N GLU A 128 23.62 -12.88 11.26
CA GLU A 128 22.86 -13.92 10.53
C GLU A 128 23.06 -13.79 9.01
N ARG A 129 23.07 -12.56 8.48
CA ARG A 129 23.33 -12.30 7.05
C ARG A 129 24.77 -12.63 6.66
N GLU A 130 25.75 -12.28 7.49
CA GLU A 130 27.16 -12.63 7.28
C GLU A 130 27.36 -14.14 7.27
N ALA A 131 26.75 -14.87 8.22
CA ALA A 131 26.81 -16.32 8.26
C ALA A 131 26.20 -16.96 7.00
N GLN A 132 25.06 -16.44 6.52
CA GLN A 132 24.45 -16.90 5.26
C GLN A 132 25.35 -16.63 4.04
N LEU A 133 26.01 -15.47 3.99
CA LEU A 133 26.94 -15.14 2.92
C LEU A 133 28.17 -16.06 2.95
N GLN A 134 28.73 -16.32 4.14
CA GLN A 134 29.84 -17.27 4.30
C GLN A 134 29.44 -18.70 3.89
N GLN A 135 28.24 -19.15 4.26
CA GLN A 135 27.73 -20.45 3.83
C GLN A 135 27.62 -20.53 2.31
N ARG A 136 27.03 -19.52 1.66
CA ARG A 136 26.96 -19.44 0.20
C ARG A 136 28.34 -19.41 -0.45
N GLU A 137 29.30 -18.70 0.14
CA GLU A 137 30.67 -18.65 -0.37
C GLU A 137 31.35 -20.02 -0.31
N LEU A 138 31.16 -20.76 0.79
CA LEU A 138 31.65 -22.14 0.92
C LEU A 138 30.95 -23.10 -0.05
N GLU A 139 29.64 -22.94 -0.27
CA GLU A 139 28.90 -23.70 -1.28
C GLU A 139 29.45 -23.44 -2.68
N ILE A 140 29.68 -22.18 -3.04
CA ILE A 140 30.27 -21.81 -4.33
C ILE A 140 31.69 -22.34 -4.46
N GLN A 141 32.50 -22.22 -3.41
CA GLN A 141 33.88 -22.70 -3.42
C GLN A 141 33.98 -24.23 -3.50
N SER A 142 33.08 -24.95 -2.84
CA SER A 142 33.02 -26.43 -2.93
C SER A 142 32.51 -26.89 -4.30
N GLN A 143 31.55 -26.18 -4.90
CA GLN A 143 31.13 -26.42 -6.29
C GLN A 143 32.29 -26.18 -7.28
N GLN A 144 33.10 -25.15 -7.08
CA GLN A 144 34.28 -24.88 -7.92
C GLN A 144 35.40 -25.91 -7.74
N ARG A 145 35.59 -26.47 -6.53
CA ARG A 145 36.63 -27.50 -6.29
C ARG A 145 36.23 -28.91 -6.78
N GLY A 146 34.94 -29.21 -6.83
CA GLY A 146 34.44 -30.51 -7.31
C GLY A 146 34.39 -30.64 -8.84
N THR A 147 34.73 -29.56 -9.54
CA THR A 147 34.57 -29.47 -10.97
C THR A 147 35.90 -29.07 -11.61
N ASP A 148 36.73 -30.06 -11.93
CA ASP A 148 37.81 -29.95 -12.93
C ASP A 148 37.16 -29.70 -14.30
N LEU A 149 36.49 -28.57 -14.42
CA LEU A 149 35.89 -28.13 -15.67
C LEU A 149 37.02 -27.64 -16.56
N PRO A 150 37.03 -28.04 -17.83
CA PRO A 150 37.96 -27.49 -18.80
C PRO A 150 37.86 -25.95 -18.81
N ALA A 151 38.91 -25.28 -18.35
CA ALA A 151 38.94 -23.82 -18.19
C ALA A 151 39.09 -23.09 -19.53
N THR A 152 39.52 -23.80 -20.58
CA THR A 152 39.76 -23.22 -21.91
C THR A 152 38.88 -23.87 -22.98
N ALA A 153 38.60 -23.11 -24.04
CA ALA A 153 37.80 -23.57 -25.18
C ALA A 153 38.41 -24.80 -25.88
N ASP A 154 39.72 -25.01 -25.79
CA ASP A 154 40.40 -26.16 -26.37
C ASP A 154 40.22 -27.42 -25.53
N ASP A 155 40.18 -27.30 -24.21
CA ASP A 155 39.89 -28.41 -23.30
C ASP A 155 38.43 -28.92 -23.48
N ILE A 156 37.49 -28.01 -23.79
CA ILE A 156 36.10 -28.37 -24.13
C ILE A 156 36.03 -29.18 -25.43
N LYS A 157 36.84 -28.83 -26.44
CA LYS A 157 36.91 -29.59 -27.72
C LYS A 157 37.48 -30.99 -27.51
N VAL A 158 38.52 -31.12 -26.68
CA VAL A 158 39.11 -32.41 -26.32
C VAL A 158 38.08 -33.27 -25.58
N LEU A 159 37.31 -32.68 -24.66
CA LEU A 159 36.25 -33.38 -23.94
C LEU A 159 35.10 -33.82 -24.88
N ALA A 160 34.72 -32.98 -25.84
CA ALA A 160 33.74 -33.30 -26.87
C ALA A 160 34.19 -34.47 -27.77
N GLY A 161 35.48 -34.50 -28.12
CA GLY A 161 36.10 -35.61 -28.84
C GLY A 161 36.01 -36.94 -28.08
N LYS A 162 36.35 -36.92 -26.78
CA LYS A 162 36.25 -38.10 -25.90
C LYS A 162 34.82 -38.59 -25.74
N TYR A 163 33.85 -37.68 -25.63
CA TYR A 163 32.43 -38.05 -25.63
C TYR A 163 32.03 -38.76 -26.92
N HIS A 164 32.43 -38.21 -28.07
CA HIS A 164 32.10 -38.80 -29.37
C HIS A 164 32.74 -40.18 -29.53
N GLU A 165 34.00 -40.34 -29.10
CA GLU A 165 34.71 -41.61 -29.11
C GLU A 165 34.01 -42.66 -28.23
N ALA A 166 33.63 -42.31 -27.00
CA ALA A 166 32.89 -43.21 -26.09
C ALA A 166 31.53 -43.63 -26.67
N MET A 167 30.80 -42.70 -27.28
CA MET A 167 29.55 -42.97 -28.01
C MET A 167 29.79 -43.97 -29.16
N THR A 168 30.82 -43.74 -29.98
CA THR A 168 31.14 -44.63 -31.10
C THR A 168 31.56 -46.03 -30.63
N GLN A 169 32.35 -46.13 -29.56
CA GLN A 169 32.73 -47.41 -28.96
C GLN A 169 31.52 -48.17 -28.41
N HIS A 170 30.56 -47.46 -27.81
CA HIS A 170 29.30 -48.05 -27.37
C HIS A 170 28.47 -48.57 -28.55
N LEU A 171 28.35 -47.80 -29.63
CA LEU A 171 27.64 -48.23 -30.86
C LEU A 171 28.26 -49.45 -31.54
N ILE A 172 29.56 -49.69 -31.34
CA ILE A 172 30.29 -50.86 -31.86
C ILE A 172 30.19 -52.07 -30.89
N GLY A 173 29.56 -51.90 -29.73
CA GLY A 173 29.24 -52.98 -28.79
C GLY A 173 30.33 -53.26 -27.73
N GLU A 174 31.39 -52.46 -27.69
CA GLU A 174 32.51 -52.61 -26.75
C GLU A 174 32.55 -51.51 -25.66
N GLY A 175 31.70 -50.49 -25.78
CA GLY A 175 31.71 -49.31 -24.90
C GLY A 175 30.55 -49.22 -23.91
N ASP A 176 30.83 -48.53 -22.80
CA ASP A 176 29.91 -48.29 -21.69
C ASP A 176 29.20 -46.93 -21.83
N ILE A 177 27.86 -46.94 -21.89
CA ILE A 177 27.00 -45.75 -22.04
C ILE A 177 27.20 -44.78 -20.88
N GLU A 178 27.45 -45.31 -19.69
CA GLU A 178 27.54 -44.51 -18.46
C GLU A 178 28.70 -43.50 -18.56
N THR A 179 29.83 -43.92 -19.14
CA THR A 179 30.98 -43.05 -19.37
C THR A 179 30.69 -41.92 -20.36
N ALA A 180 29.92 -42.19 -21.43
CA ALA A 180 29.51 -41.17 -22.37
C ALA A 180 28.54 -40.15 -21.73
N ASN A 181 27.60 -40.63 -20.91
CA ASN A 181 26.68 -39.76 -20.18
C ASN A 181 27.41 -38.88 -19.15
N GLU A 182 28.38 -39.42 -18.42
CA GLU A 182 29.21 -38.62 -17.50
C GLU A 182 30.00 -37.53 -18.25
N LEU A 183 30.58 -37.86 -19.41
CA LEU A 183 31.30 -36.89 -20.24
C LEU A 183 30.37 -35.80 -20.80
N LEU A 184 29.12 -36.14 -21.15
CA LEU A 184 28.11 -35.17 -21.58
C LEU A 184 27.71 -34.22 -20.45
N ILE A 185 27.50 -34.73 -19.23
CA ILE A 185 27.20 -33.92 -18.06
C ILE A 185 28.36 -32.95 -17.77
N ARG A 186 29.61 -33.42 -17.84
CA ARG A 186 30.80 -32.56 -17.67
C ARG A 186 30.90 -31.51 -18.77
N LEU A 187 30.57 -31.85 -20.01
CA LEU A 187 30.59 -30.93 -21.15
C LEU A 187 29.51 -29.84 -21.03
N GLN A 188 28.31 -30.20 -20.60
CA GLN A 188 27.24 -29.24 -20.31
C GLN A 188 27.57 -28.33 -19.12
N ALA A 189 28.18 -28.88 -18.06
CA ALA A 189 28.64 -28.10 -16.93
C ALA A 189 29.76 -27.12 -17.33
N ALA A 190 30.70 -27.56 -18.20
CA ALA A 190 31.78 -26.73 -18.70
C ALA A 190 31.29 -25.55 -19.53
N GLN A 191 30.28 -25.79 -20.37
CA GLN A 191 29.62 -24.74 -21.15
C GLN A 191 28.85 -23.74 -20.28
N LYS A 192 28.34 -24.16 -19.11
CA LYS A 192 27.70 -23.25 -18.15
C LYS A 192 28.72 -22.48 -17.29
N ALA A 193 29.92 -23.03 -17.10
CA ALA A 193 30.97 -22.44 -16.27
C ALA A 193 31.74 -21.30 -16.95
N THR A 194 31.64 -21.16 -18.28
CA THR A 194 32.14 -19.99 -19.00
C THR A 194 31.21 -18.79 -18.81
N VAL A 195 30.95 -18.39 -17.56
CA VAL A 195 30.25 -17.13 -17.29
C VAL A 195 31.30 -16.04 -17.33
N ASN A 196 31.25 -15.21 -18.37
CA ASN A 196 32.17 -14.08 -18.50
C ASN A 196 32.02 -13.14 -17.28
N PRO A 197 33.09 -12.81 -16.55
CA PRO A 197 33.02 -11.95 -15.37
C PRO A 197 32.43 -10.56 -15.69
N ASP A 198 32.66 -10.08 -16.91
CA ASP A 198 32.09 -8.82 -17.41
C ASP A 198 30.56 -8.88 -17.55
N GLU A 199 29.98 -10.03 -17.90
CA GLU A 199 28.52 -10.19 -17.98
C GLU A 199 27.87 -10.17 -16.59
N ILE A 200 28.53 -10.77 -15.60
CA ILE A 200 28.08 -10.73 -14.20
C ILE A 200 28.15 -9.29 -13.67
N ALA A 201 29.25 -8.59 -13.94
CA ALA A 201 29.43 -7.19 -13.56
C ALA A 201 28.36 -6.30 -14.20
N ASN A 202 28.12 -6.45 -15.51
CA ASN A 202 27.08 -5.70 -16.23
C ASN A 202 25.68 -6.00 -15.69
N LYS A 203 25.38 -7.26 -15.36
CA LYS A 203 24.10 -7.65 -14.75
C LYS A 203 23.93 -7.04 -13.35
N ALA A 204 24.98 -7.03 -12.54
CA ALA A 204 24.95 -6.41 -11.22
C ALA A 204 24.71 -4.89 -11.31
N VAL A 205 25.40 -4.20 -12.23
CA VAL A 205 25.19 -2.77 -12.49
C VAL A 205 23.77 -2.49 -12.97
N TYR A 206 23.23 -3.32 -13.87
CA TYR A 206 21.85 -3.18 -14.34
C TYR A 206 20.83 -3.33 -13.20
N MET A 207 21.00 -4.34 -12.33
CA MET A 207 20.11 -4.55 -11.20
C MET A 207 20.21 -3.40 -10.19
N ALA A 208 21.41 -2.93 -9.86
CA ALA A 208 21.63 -1.80 -8.97
C ALA A 208 20.98 -0.51 -9.51
N ARG A 209 21.09 -0.25 -10.81
CA ARG A 209 20.44 0.89 -11.45
C ARG A 209 18.91 0.79 -11.39
N ARG A 210 18.36 -0.41 -11.65
CA ARG A 210 16.92 -0.64 -11.56
C ARG A 210 16.39 -0.46 -10.14
N GLU A 211 17.14 -0.90 -9.14
CA GLU A 211 16.80 -0.72 -7.72
C GLU A 211 16.82 0.78 -7.36
N LEU A 212 17.86 1.51 -7.75
CA LEU A 212 17.94 2.96 -7.52
C LEU A 212 16.81 3.73 -8.23
N GLU A 213 16.46 3.34 -9.46
CA GLU A 213 15.32 3.91 -10.17
C GLU A 213 14.00 3.60 -9.46
N ALA A 214 13.82 2.38 -8.97
CA ALA A 214 12.65 1.97 -8.19
C ALA A 214 12.53 2.74 -6.87
N GLU A 215 13.61 2.88 -6.11
CA GLU A 215 13.67 3.69 -4.89
C GLU A 215 13.36 5.16 -5.17
N SER A 216 13.93 5.72 -6.24
CA SER A 216 13.67 7.12 -6.62
C SER A 216 12.20 7.33 -6.97
N ASN A 217 11.58 6.37 -7.65
CA ASN A 217 10.17 6.43 -8.03
C ASN A 217 9.25 6.23 -6.82
N ALA A 218 9.61 5.32 -5.91
CA ALA A 218 8.92 5.13 -4.64
C ALA A 218 8.99 6.39 -3.77
N ALA A 219 10.15 7.02 -3.67
CA ALA A 219 10.33 8.27 -2.94
C ALA A 219 9.52 9.42 -3.55
N LYS A 220 9.49 9.54 -4.88
CA LYS A 220 8.64 10.52 -5.58
C LYS A 220 7.17 10.29 -5.30
N LYS A 221 6.70 9.04 -5.36
CA LYS A 221 5.32 8.68 -5.05
C LYS A 221 4.97 9.02 -3.59
N ALA A 222 5.82 8.63 -2.64
CA ALA A 222 5.59 8.94 -1.23
C ALA A 222 5.54 10.45 -0.95
N ARG A 223 6.39 11.24 -1.60
CA ARG A 223 6.35 12.71 -1.52
C ARG A 223 5.04 13.26 -2.10
N PHE A 224 4.62 12.78 -3.26
CA PHE A 224 3.36 13.17 -3.88
C PHE A 224 2.17 12.84 -2.99
N ASP A 225 2.12 11.63 -2.41
CA ASP A 225 1.05 11.21 -1.51
C ASP A 225 1.01 12.09 -0.24
N ALA A 226 2.18 12.45 0.31
CA ALA A 226 2.29 13.37 1.44
C ALA A 226 1.80 14.80 1.10
N GLU A 227 2.17 15.32 -0.08
CA GLU A 227 1.71 16.61 -0.58
C GLU A 227 0.19 16.62 -0.82
N CYS A 228 -0.39 15.53 -1.32
CA CYS A 228 -1.84 15.39 -1.46
C CYS A 228 -2.54 15.43 -0.10
N ALA A 229 -2.04 14.66 0.89
CA ALA A 229 -2.60 14.66 2.24
C ALA A 229 -2.49 16.04 2.92
N GLU A 230 -1.36 16.74 2.75
CA GLU A 230 -1.21 18.12 3.23
C GLU A 230 -2.19 19.07 2.53
N GLY A 231 -2.37 18.92 1.22
CA GLY A 231 -3.32 19.71 0.43
C GLY A 231 -4.76 19.53 0.91
N GLU A 232 -5.18 18.30 1.22
CA GLU A 232 -6.50 18.03 1.79
C GLU A 232 -6.70 18.68 3.16
N MET A 233 -5.69 18.63 4.04
CA MET A 233 -5.75 19.29 5.35
C MET A 233 -5.87 20.81 5.20
N ARG A 234 -5.00 21.43 4.39
CA ARG A 234 -5.05 22.87 4.12
C ARG A 234 -6.35 23.30 3.46
N PHE A 235 -6.91 22.47 2.58
CA PHE A 235 -8.19 22.74 1.95
C PHE A 235 -9.33 22.79 2.98
N LYS A 236 -9.39 21.83 3.90
CA LYS A 236 -10.38 21.81 4.99
C LYS A 236 -10.24 23.02 5.92
N GLU A 237 -9.01 23.46 6.19
CA GLU A 237 -8.73 24.63 7.03
C GLU A 237 -9.07 25.97 6.35
N GLN A 238 -8.67 26.16 5.08
CA GLN A 238 -8.83 27.43 4.36
C GLN A 238 -10.23 27.60 3.73
N PHE A 239 -10.89 26.49 3.39
CA PHE A 239 -12.17 26.46 2.68
C PHE A 239 -13.18 25.52 3.34
N PRO A 240 -13.54 25.74 4.63
CA PRO A 240 -14.52 24.88 5.32
C PRO A 240 -15.90 24.90 4.64
N ASP A 241 -16.26 26.03 4.03
CA ASP A 241 -17.50 26.20 3.26
C ASP A 241 -17.60 25.28 2.04
N LEU A 242 -16.47 25.00 1.39
CA LEU A 242 -16.41 24.07 0.25
C LEU A 242 -16.19 22.61 0.70
N ALA A 243 -15.57 22.40 1.85
CA ALA A 243 -15.26 21.08 2.38
C ALA A 243 -16.46 20.40 3.04
N GLU A 244 -17.35 21.16 3.69
CA GLU A 244 -18.55 20.63 4.35
C GLU A 244 -19.63 20.21 3.35
N ASP A 245 -19.74 20.85 2.19
CA ASP A 245 -20.73 20.53 1.16
C ASP A 245 -20.18 19.47 0.17
N PRO A 246 -20.74 18.24 0.13
CA PRO A 246 -20.28 17.19 -0.76
C PRO A 246 -20.37 17.54 -2.25
N LEU A 247 -21.33 18.38 -2.65
CA LEU A 247 -21.49 18.77 -4.06
C LEU A 247 -20.41 19.77 -4.47
N LEU A 248 -20.12 20.75 -3.62
CA LEU A 248 -19.04 21.72 -3.87
C LEU A 248 -17.68 21.03 -3.84
N PHE A 249 -17.47 20.13 -2.89
CA PHE A 249 -16.26 19.32 -2.81
C PHE A 249 -16.02 18.54 -4.10
N LYS A 250 -17.07 17.89 -4.64
CA LYS A 250 -16.96 17.17 -5.92
C LYS A 250 -16.58 18.10 -7.07
N ILE A 251 -17.18 19.28 -7.17
CA ILE A 251 -16.85 20.26 -8.21
C ILE A 251 -15.40 20.74 -8.09
N VAL A 252 -14.92 20.98 -6.86
CA VAL A 252 -13.52 21.31 -6.62
C VAL A 252 -12.61 20.16 -7.06
N ASN A 253 -12.95 18.92 -6.72
CA ASN A 253 -12.16 17.74 -7.08
C ASN A 253 -12.12 17.47 -8.60
N ASP A 254 -13.23 17.71 -9.30
CA ASP A 254 -13.23 17.63 -10.77
C ASP A 254 -12.30 18.71 -11.35
N ARG A 255 -12.34 19.92 -10.79
CA ARG A 255 -11.51 21.04 -11.23
C ARG A 255 -10.03 20.87 -10.90
N THR A 256 -9.67 20.26 -9.78
CA THR A 256 -8.27 19.92 -9.47
C THR A 256 -7.70 18.94 -10.49
N GLY A 257 -8.50 17.96 -10.93
CA GLY A 257 -8.14 17.04 -12.02
C GLY A 257 -7.84 17.77 -13.33
N GLU A 258 -8.67 18.74 -13.71
CA GLU A 258 -8.45 19.57 -14.91
C GLU A 258 -7.17 20.41 -14.82
N ILE A 259 -6.92 21.05 -13.66
CA ILE A 259 -5.73 21.89 -13.45
C ILE A 259 -4.46 21.03 -13.43
N TYR A 260 -4.51 19.82 -12.85
CA TYR A 260 -3.40 18.88 -12.85
C TYR A 260 -3.06 18.40 -14.27
N GLN A 261 -4.07 18.05 -15.07
CA GLN A 261 -3.86 17.69 -16.48
C GLN A 261 -3.25 18.84 -17.28
N ALA A 262 -3.69 20.08 -17.04
CA ALA A 262 -3.14 21.25 -17.69
C ALA A 262 -1.71 21.59 -17.22
N ASN A 263 -1.37 21.26 -15.96
CA ASN A 263 -0.08 21.59 -15.35
C ASN A 263 0.48 20.42 -14.51
N PRO A 264 1.04 19.37 -15.14
CA PRO A 264 1.51 18.18 -14.43
C PRO A 264 2.67 18.43 -13.45
N ASN A 265 3.40 19.54 -13.62
CA ASN A 265 4.57 19.89 -12.82
C ASN A 265 4.26 20.79 -11.62
N LYS A 266 3.00 21.23 -11.46
CA LYS A 266 2.60 22.05 -10.30
C LYS A 266 2.49 21.18 -9.04
N ASN A 267 2.80 21.75 -7.88
CA ASN A 267 2.62 21.08 -6.59
C ASN A 267 1.12 20.78 -6.35
N PRO A 268 0.74 19.55 -5.95
CA PRO A 268 -0.64 19.18 -5.63
C PRO A 268 -1.36 20.15 -4.69
N VAL A 269 -0.67 20.64 -3.65
CA VAL A 269 -1.22 21.60 -2.70
C VAL A 269 -1.66 22.90 -3.39
N ALA A 270 -0.81 23.42 -4.27
CA ALA A 270 -1.09 24.65 -5.01
C ALA A 270 -2.25 24.46 -6.00
N ILE A 271 -2.35 23.29 -6.61
CA ILE A 271 -3.45 22.94 -7.53
C ILE A 271 -4.79 22.91 -6.79
N ILE A 272 -4.82 22.27 -5.62
CA ILE A 272 -6.02 22.19 -4.77
C ILE A 272 -6.46 23.60 -4.33
N GLU A 273 -5.52 24.44 -3.89
CA GLU A 273 -5.81 25.82 -3.51
C GLU A 273 -6.31 26.67 -4.70
N GLU A 274 -5.71 26.51 -5.88
CA GLU A 274 -6.12 27.22 -7.11
C GLU A 274 -7.55 26.84 -7.50
N ALA A 275 -7.87 25.53 -7.52
CA ALA A 275 -9.21 25.03 -7.80
C ALA A 275 -10.24 25.57 -6.79
N ALA A 276 -9.92 25.48 -5.49
CA ALA A 276 -10.80 25.96 -4.43
C ALA A 276 -11.09 27.46 -4.57
N LYS A 277 -10.08 28.28 -4.87
CA LYS A 277 -10.23 29.73 -5.11
C LYS A 277 -11.11 30.00 -6.33
N GLU A 278 -10.93 29.28 -7.43
CA GLU A 278 -11.77 29.43 -8.62
C GLU A 278 -13.24 29.12 -8.33
N ILE A 279 -13.52 27.99 -7.67
CA ILE A 279 -14.88 27.59 -7.33
C ILE A 279 -15.50 28.58 -6.34
N ARG A 280 -14.79 28.97 -5.28
CA ARG A 280 -15.29 29.98 -4.33
C ARG A 280 -15.63 31.31 -5.01
N ASN A 281 -14.80 31.74 -5.96
CA ASN A 281 -15.05 32.93 -6.76
C ASN A 281 -16.29 32.80 -7.67
N LEU A 282 -16.55 31.61 -8.22
CA LEU A 282 -17.77 31.36 -9.01
C LEU A 282 -19.03 31.39 -8.15
N PHE A 283 -18.99 30.78 -6.96
CA PHE A 283 -20.15 30.70 -6.06
C PHE A 283 -20.44 32.04 -5.36
N SER A 284 -19.42 32.79 -4.93
CA SER A 284 -19.60 34.15 -4.39
C SER A 284 -20.19 35.13 -5.41
N LYS A 285 -19.80 35.03 -6.69
CA LYS A 285 -20.40 35.83 -7.78
C LYS A 285 -21.85 35.41 -8.09
N ARG A 286 -22.20 34.13 -7.92
CA ARG A 286 -23.56 33.64 -8.16
C ARG A 286 -24.52 34.11 -7.06
N ASN A 287 -24.11 34.08 -5.79
CA ASN A 287 -24.96 34.53 -4.68
C ASN A 287 -25.22 36.04 -4.66
N THR A 288 -24.30 36.85 -5.20
CA THR A 288 -24.47 38.31 -5.33
C THR A 288 -25.36 38.70 -6.51
N ALA A 289 -25.50 37.86 -7.54
CA ALA A 289 -26.32 38.14 -8.72
C ALA A 289 -27.84 37.92 -8.52
N THR A 290 -28.25 37.28 -7.41
CA THR A 290 -29.67 37.08 -7.03
C THR A 290 -30.20 38.08 -6.02
N SER A 291 -29.51 39.21 -5.81
CA SER A 291 -30.12 40.33 -5.10
C SER A 291 -31.33 40.82 -5.90
N THR A 292 -32.52 40.50 -5.40
CA THR A 292 -33.81 41.07 -5.83
C THR A 292 -33.74 42.59 -5.91
N ASP A 293 -32.86 43.21 -5.12
CA ASP A 293 -32.56 44.64 -5.13
C ASP A 293 -31.83 45.11 -6.39
N SER A 294 -30.98 44.30 -7.04
CA SER A 294 -30.38 44.67 -8.34
C SER A 294 -31.43 44.70 -9.45
N LYS A 295 -32.32 43.70 -9.48
CA LYS A 295 -33.45 43.67 -10.44
C LYS A 295 -34.48 44.76 -10.14
N LEU A 296 -34.74 45.08 -8.86
CA LEU A 296 -35.62 46.18 -8.46
C LEU A 296 -34.98 47.54 -8.72
N ALA A 297 -33.67 47.70 -8.49
CA ALA A 297 -32.93 48.92 -8.81
C ALA A 297 -32.86 49.13 -10.33
N ALA A 298 -32.61 48.09 -11.12
CA ALA A 298 -32.67 48.15 -12.58
C ALA A 298 -34.07 48.46 -13.12
N LYS A 299 -35.13 47.99 -12.44
CA LYS A 299 -36.51 48.37 -12.75
C LYS A 299 -36.87 49.80 -12.31
N ARG A 300 -36.29 50.28 -11.20
CA ARG A 300 -36.47 51.66 -10.70
C ARG A 300 -35.64 52.69 -11.48
N SER A 301 -34.52 52.29 -12.06
CA SER A 301 -33.67 53.14 -12.91
C SER A 301 -34.04 53.07 -14.40
N GLN A 302 -35.01 52.23 -14.78
CA GLN A 302 -35.58 52.22 -16.12
C GLN A 302 -36.60 53.35 -16.28
N ASP A 303 -36.14 54.50 -16.75
CA ASP A 303 -36.97 55.70 -17.00
C ASP A 303 -37.96 55.52 -18.17
N THR A 304 -37.77 54.46 -18.98
CA THR A 304 -38.65 54.11 -20.09
C THR A 304 -39.26 52.72 -19.88
N VAL A 305 -40.57 52.68 -19.63
CA VAL A 305 -41.37 51.45 -19.61
C VAL A 305 -41.45 50.90 -21.04
N LYS A 306 -40.62 49.91 -21.37
CA LYS A 306 -40.81 49.13 -22.60
C LYS A 306 -42.06 48.26 -22.40
N GLY A 307 -43.15 48.68 -23.03
CA GLY A 307 -44.42 47.94 -23.05
C GLY A 307 -44.18 46.48 -23.45
N GLY A 308 -44.84 45.58 -22.72
CA GLY A 308 -44.69 44.14 -22.89
C GLY A 308 -44.86 43.72 -24.34
N SER A 309 -43.92 42.90 -24.82
CA SER A 309 -43.97 42.26 -26.12
C SER A 309 -45.31 41.58 -26.31
N VAL A 310 -46.14 42.15 -27.19
CA VAL A 310 -47.30 41.48 -27.76
C VAL A 310 -46.80 40.13 -28.31
N ARG A 311 -47.43 39.04 -27.88
CA ARG A 311 -47.17 37.70 -28.42
C ARG A 311 -47.45 37.77 -29.92
N MET A 312 -46.39 37.73 -30.73
CA MET A 312 -46.52 37.50 -32.17
C MET A 312 -47.25 36.17 -32.33
N ALA A 313 -48.45 36.22 -32.90
CA ALA A 313 -49.22 35.04 -33.27
C ALA A 313 -48.35 34.13 -34.16
N ASN A 314 -48.47 32.81 -33.96
CA ASN A 314 -47.82 31.79 -34.76
C ASN A 314 -47.91 32.14 -36.25
N ARG A 315 -46.75 32.28 -36.92
CA ARG A 315 -46.71 32.32 -38.38
C ARG A 315 -47.36 31.04 -38.90
N PRO A 316 -48.37 31.11 -39.79
CA PRO A 316 -48.89 29.92 -40.44
C PRO A 316 -47.78 29.29 -41.29
N ALA A 317 -47.74 27.95 -41.31
CA ALA A 317 -46.75 27.18 -42.06
C ALA A 317 -46.73 27.61 -43.54
N PRO A 318 -45.55 27.62 -44.20
CA PRO A 318 -45.44 28.00 -45.61
C PRO A 318 -46.33 27.10 -46.47
N ALA A 319 -47.09 27.72 -47.39
CA ALA A 319 -48.00 27.01 -48.28
C ALA A 319 -47.23 25.98 -49.13
N PRO A 320 -47.82 24.80 -49.42
CA PRO A 320 -47.17 23.78 -50.24
C PRO A 320 -46.81 24.35 -51.61
N GLN A 321 -45.61 24.05 -52.09
CA GLN A 321 -45.14 24.50 -53.41
C GLN A 321 -46.15 24.06 -54.49
N THR A 322 -46.68 25.04 -55.22
CA THR A 322 -47.55 24.77 -56.38
C THR A 322 -46.73 24.17 -57.51
N LYS A 323 -47.36 23.33 -58.34
CA LYS A 323 -46.70 22.65 -59.48
C LYS A 323 -45.98 23.64 -60.42
N SER A 324 -46.45 24.88 -60.52
CA SER A 324 -45.80 25.96 -61.28
C SER A 324 -44.41 26.29 -60.74
N ASN A 325 -44.25 26.38 -59.41
CA ASN A 325 -42.99 26.76 -58.77
C ASN A 325 -41.95 25.65 -58.92
N TYR A 326 -42.39 24.39 -58.85
CA TYR A 326 -41.52 23.23 -59.10
C TYR A 326 -41.02 23.18 -60.56
N VAL A 327 -41.90 23.47 -61.54
CA VAL A 327 -41.49 23.53 -62.95
C VAL A 327 -40.53 24.69 -63.21
N GLN A 328 -40.69 25.82 -62.52
CA GLN A 328 -39.78 26.95 -62.62
C GLN A 328 -38.41 26.64 -61.99
N GLU A 329 -38.38 26.01 -60.81
CA GLU A 329 -37.13 25.49 -60.23
C GLU A 329 -36.43 24.48 -61.15
N LEU A 330 -37.18 23.59 -61.80
CA LEU A 330 -36.60 22.65 -62.77
C LEU A 330 -36.07 23.34 -64.04
N ARG A 331 -36.64 24.46 -64.46
CA ARG A 331 -36.13 25.27 -65.58
C ARG A 331 -34.83 25.97 -65.21
N ILE A 332 -34.80 26.59 -64.02
CA ILE A 332 -33.60 27.24 -63.46
C ILE A 332 -32.48 26.21 -63.30
N ALA A 333 -32.78 25.03 -62.71
CA ALA A 333 -31.80 23.96 -62.51
C ALA A 333 -31.27 23.36 -63.83
N ARG A 334 -32.01 23.50 -64.94
CA ARG A 334 -31.59 23.08 -66.28
C ARG A 334 -30.96 24.21 -67.11
N GLY A 335 -30.79 25.40 -66.53
CA GLY A 335 -30.19 26.56 -67.21
C GLY A 335 -31.02 27.08 -68.39
N LEU A 336 -32.34 26.91 -68.32
CA LEU A 336 -33.29 27.33 -69.38
C LEU A 336 -33.98 28.68 -69.07
N GLU A 337 -33.47 29.42 -68.08
CA GLU A 337 -33.88 30.81 -67.73
C GLU A 337 -32.67 31.72 -67.56
#